data_AF-A0A369J013-F1
#
_entry.id   AF-A0A369J013-F1
#
_cell.length_a   1.000
_cell.length_b   1.000
_cell.length_c   1.000
_cell.angle_alpha   90.00
_cell.angle_beta   90.00
_cell.angle_gamma   90.00
#
_symmetry.space_group_name_H-M   'P 1'
#
loop_
_entity.id
_entity.type
_entity.pdbx_description
1 polymer ?
#
loop_
_entity_poly.entity_id
_entity_poly.type
_entity_poly.pdbx_seq_one_letter_code
_entity_poly.pdbx_strand_id
1 'polypeptide(L)'
;MEALQARIESFAKAKRVKNPAKPSSTITLKWPHPAHFTATSESLAEAGFYFNPSLEDRDNVTCYMCDKQLSDWEAQDDPFDIHWEKRGVKCCWAAVRCGLRGDMDRHGAFIFPDKSRLPSSKAMERARLETFSAGDGWMHDQDANHGANSRKMAHAGFVYTPQHAGDDLATCLYSKPASRQSRAASTSKQQHKELSVPTKTHDGSGEDESDAAPPSRRSRAASSSAKGRKLARSQSRTELGDVAEGADEDDAGEAEEEVV
;
A
#
# COMPACT_ATOMS: atom_id res chain seq x y z
N MET A 1 7.23 0.41 8.06
CA MET A 1 6.31 -0.72 8.40
C MET A 1 5.59 -1.29 7.18
N GLU A 2 5.78 -0.69 6.01
CA GLU A 2 5.48 -1.22 4.68
C GLU A 2 6.05 -2.62 4.42
N ALA A 3 7.31 -2.89 4.80
CA ALA A 3 7.93 -4.21 4.65
C ALA A 3 7.33 -5.26 5.60
N LEU A 4 7.01 -6.45 5.09
CA LEU A 4 6.45 -7.57 5.87
C LEU A 4 7.36 -7.98 7.03
N GLN A 5 8.66 -8.13 6.79
CA GLN A 5 9.63 -8.55 7.81
C GLN A 5 9.68 -7.55 8.98
N ALA A 6 9.60 -6.25 8.70
CA ALA A 6 9.54 -5.21 9.73
C ALA A 6 8.27 -5.31 10.60
N ARG A 7 7.13 -5.74 10.02
CA ARG A 7 5.90 -6.01 10.78
C ARG A 7 6.04 -7.24 11.66
N ILE A 8 6.58 -8.36 11.16
CA ILE A 8 6.84 -9.56 11.96
C ILE A 8 7.77 -9.24 13.13
N GLU A 9 8.89 -8.56 12.88
CA GLU A 9 9.86 -8.16 13.91
C GLU A 9 9.28 -7.25 15.01
N SER A 10 8.18 -6.54 14.73
CA SER A 10 7.52 -5.69 15.72
C SER A 10 6.95 -6.48 16.90
N PHE A 11 6.57 -7.75 16.68
CA PHE A 11 6.05 -8.66 17.71
C PHE A 11 7.17 -9.34 18.51
N ALA A 12 8.33 -9.61 17.86
CA ALA A 12 9.47 -10.27 18.48
C ALA A 12 10.21 -9.38 19.49
N LYS A 13 10.17 -8.05 19.31
CA LYS A 13 10.88 -7.07 20.14
C LYS A 13 9.94 -6.46 21.18
N ALA A 14 10.36 -6.48 22.45
CA ALA A 14 9.61 -5.81 23.51
C ALA A 14 9.66 -4.27 23.33
N LYS A 15 8.51 -3.60 23.48
CA LYS A 15 8.32 -2.17 23.25
C LYS A 15 8.24 -1.39 24.56
N ARG A 16 8.93 -0.26 24.62
CA ARG A 16 8.96 0.64 25.77
C ARG A 16 7.89 1.72 25.62
N VAL A 17 6.89 1.70 26.49
CA VAL A 17 5.74 2.63 26.50
C VAL A 17 5.86 3.59 27.69
N LYS A 18 5.53 4.87 27.51
CA LYS A 18 5.51 5.87 28.60
C LYS A 18 4.31 5.66 29.50
N ASN A 19 4.47 5.85 30.80
CA ASN A 19 3.35 5.83 31.74
C ASN A 19 2.67 7.21 31.81
N PRO A 20 1.40 7.38 31.40
CA PRO A 20 0.73 8.69 31.45
C PRO A 20 0.56 9.18 32.89
N ALA A 21 0.36 8.28 33.87
CA ALA A 21 0.28 8.63 35.29
C ALA A 21 1.65 8.95 35.93
N LYS A 22 2.76 8.56 35.29
CA LYS A 22 4.14 8.77 35.78
C LYS A 22 5.09 8.98 34.59
N PRO A 23 5.13 10.18 33.96
CA PRO A 23 5.79 10.40 32.67
C PRO A 23 7.32 10.20 32.66
N SER A 24 7.97 10.22 33.82
CA SER A 24 9.39 9.86 34.01
C SER A 24 9.64 8.34 33.92
N SER A 25 8.60 7.51 34.07
CA SER A 25 8.69 6.05 34.02
C SER A 25 8.23 5.48 32.69
N THR A 26 8.80 4.33 32.33
CA THR A 26 8.40 3.56 31.16
C THR A 26 8.20 2.10 31.52
N ILE A 27 7.30 1.43 30.82
CA ILE A 27 6.96 0.02 30.99
C ILE A 27 7.33 -0.71 29.69
N THR A 28 7.90 -1.90 29.83
CA THR A 28 8.25 -2.76 28.70
C THR A 28 7.13 -3.76 28.47
N LEU A 29 6.49 -3.68 27.31
CA LEU A 29 5.41 -4.58 26.87
C LEU A 29 5.92 -5.50 25.76
N LYS A 30 5.39 -6.72 25.71
CA LYS A 30 5.66 -7.73 24.68
C LYS A 30 4.32 -8.26 24.17
N TRP A 31 4.30 -8.88 22.99
CA TRP A 31 3.10 -9.60 22.54
C TRP A 31 2.66 -10.60 23.62
N PRO A 32 1.42 -10.50 24.14
CA PRO A 32 1.01 -11.29 25.31
C PRO A 32 0.48 -12.67 24.92
N HIS A 33 0.02 -12.84 23.68
CA HIS A 33 -0.76 -14.00 23.24
C HIS A 33 0.12 -15.19 22.82
N PRO A 34 -0.32 -16.43 23.10
CA PRO A 34 0.44 -17.63 22.79
C PRO A 34 0.33 -18.04 21.31
N ALA A 35 1.31 -18.80 20.82
CA ALA A 35 1.40 -19.22 19.42
C ALA A 35 0.29 -20.17 18.91
N HIS A 36 -0.67 -20.56 19.77
CA HIS A 36 -1.84 -21.35 19.37
C HIS A 36 -3.08 -20.49 19.10
N PHE A 37 -3.01 -19.17 19.29
CA PHE A 37 -4.04 -18.24 18.83
C PHE A 37 -4.02 -18.16 17.30
N THR A 38 -5.17 -17.88 16.71
CA THR A 38 -5.30 -17.61 15.27
C THR A 38 -4.53 -16.34 14.89
N ALA A 39 -4.59 -15.30 15.76
CA ALA A 39 -3.82 -14.06 15.67
C ALA A 39 -2.33 -14.23 16.09
N THR A 40 -1.58 -15.00 15.31
CA THR A 40 -0.11 -15.08 15.40
C THR A 40 0.58 -13.81 14.88
N SER A 41 1.85 -13.61 15.25
CA SER A 41 2.72 -12.55 14.71
C SER A 41 2.74 -12.49 13.18
N GLU A 42 2.79 -13.66 12.54
CA GLU A 42 2.87 -13.86 11.10
C GLU A 42 1.53 -13.52 10.43
N SER A 43 0.41 -14.04 10.94
CA SER A 43 -0.92 -13.78 10.39
C SER A 43 -1.34 -12.31 10.55
N LEU A 44 -1.03 -11.68 11.69
CA LEU A 44 -1.20 -10.25 11.92
C LEU A 44 -0.36 -9.44 10.92
N ALA A 45 0.93 -9.77 10.75
CA ALA A 45 1.81 -9.09 9.82
C ALA A 45 1.37 -9.23 8.35
N GLU A 46 0.88 -10.40 7.94
CA GLU A 46 0.31 -10.63 6.61
C GLU A 46 -1.03 -9.89 6.39
N ALA A 47 -1.89 -9.84 7.41
CA ALA A 47 -3.12 -9.02 7.39
C ALA A 47 -2.84 -7.51 7.39
N GLY A 48 -1.57 -7.11 7.55
CA GLY A 48 -1.10 -5.73 7.42
C GLY A 48 -0.92 -5.01 8.75
N PHE A 49 -0.87 -5.73 9.87
CA PHE A 49 -0.72 -5.16 11.20
C PHE A 49 0.71 -5.23 11.73
N TYR A 50 1.07 -4.28 12.59
CA TYR A 50 2.27 -4.35 13.42
C TYR A 50 1.92 -4.09 14.88
N PHE A 51 2.65 -4.72 15.80
CA PHE A 51 2.46 -4.54 17.24
C PHE A 51 2.69 -3.08 17.63
N ASN A 52 1.73 -2.44 18.30
CA ASN A 52 1.79 -1.04 18.69
C ASN A 52 1.11 -0.81 20.05
N PRO A 53 1.60 -1.45 21.13
CA PRO A 53 0.90 -1.50 22.39
C PRO A 53 0.83 -0.12 23.04
N SER A 54 -0.31 0.17 23.67
CA SER A 54 -0.46 1.24 24.65
C SER A 54 -0.40 0.63 26.06
N LEU A 55 -0.58 1.44 27.11
CA LEU A 55 -0.72 0.89 28.48
C LEU A 55 -2.14 0.45 28.82
N GLU A 56 -3.12 1.02 28.13
CA GLU A 56 -4.53 0.62 28.17
C GLU A 56 -4.69 -0.65 27.31
N ASP A 57 -4.10 -0.64 26.12
CA ASP A 57 -4.27 -1.64 25.06
C ASP A 57 -2.95 -2.43 24.83
N ARG A 58 -2.70 -3.42 25.69
CA ARG A 58 -1.40 -4.12 25.76
C ARG A 58 -1.09 -5.03 24.57
N ASP A 59 -2.10 -5.42 23.82
CA ASP A 59 -2.03 -6.23 22.60
C ASP A 59 -2.44 -5.43 21.35
N ASN A 60 -2.50 -4.09 21.43
CA ASN A 60 -2.88 -3.28 20.28
C ASN A 60 -1.92 -3.47 19.10
N VAL A 61 -2.52 -3.55 17.92
CA VAL A 61 -1.82 -3.59 16.63
C VAL A 61 -2.37 -2.50 15.70
N THR A 62 -1.52 -1.96 14.84
CA THR A 62 -1.89 -0.90 13.89
C THR A 62 -1.69 -1.35 12.45
N CYS A 63 -2.65 -1.06 11.56
CA CYS A 63 -2.50 -1.34 10.14
C CYS A 63 -1.53 -0.36 9.46
N TYR A 64 -0.53 -0.86 8.71
CA TYR A 64 0.47 -0.01 8.04
C TYR A 64 -0.06 0.85 6.88
N MET A 65 -1.27 0.58 6.36
CA MET A 65 -1.87 1.32 5.23
C MET A 65 -3.04 2.23 5.59
N CYS A 66 -3.74 1.96 6.69
CA CYS A 66 -4.97 2.70 7.02
C CYS A 66 -5.07 3.13 8.49
N ASP A 67 -3.98 2.96 9.24
CA ASP A 67 -3.78 3.33 10.65
C ASP A 67 -4.86 2.82 11.62
N LYS A 68 -5.68 1.84 11.21
CA LYS A 68 -6.67 1.21 12.09
C LYS A 68 -5.95 0.45 13.18
N GLN A 69 -6.23 0.86 14.41
CA GLN A 69 -5.85 0.21 15.65
C GLN A 69 -6.88 -0.84 16.07
N LEU A 70 -6.42 -1.98 16.56
CA LEU A 70 -7.20 -3.13 17.04
C LEU A 70 -6.50 -3.78 18.24
N SER A 71 -7.24 -3.97 19.32
CA SER A 71 -6.84 -4.55 20.61
C SER A 71 -7.78 -5.71 20.97
N ASP A 72 -7.55 -6.31 22.14
CA ASP A 72 -8.44 -7.28 22.79
C ASP A 72 -8.64 -8.56 21.97
N TRP A 73 -7.53 -9.09 21.43
CA TRP A 73 -7.51 -10.26 20.55
C TRP A 73 -7.80 -11.56 21.31
N GLU A 74 -8.78 -12.32 20.83
CA GLU A 74 -9.16 -13.63 21.36
C GLU A 74 -8.53 -14.80 20.57
N ALA A 75 -8.65 -16.03 21.10
CA ALA A 75 -7.96 -17.20 20.54
C ALA A 75 -8.40 -17.55 19.11
N GLN A 76 -9.68 -17.35 18.82
CA GLN A 76 -10.33 -17.65 17.54
C GLN A 76 -10.31 -16.48 16.53
N ASP A 77 -9.76 -15.32 16.91
CA ASP A 77 -9.82 -14.12 16.08
C ASP A 77 -8.88 -14.22 14.87
N ASP A 78 -9.47 -14.17 13.67
CA ASP A 78 -8.72 -14.15 12.42
C ASP A 78 -8.38 -12.71 12.00
N PRO A 79 -7.08 -12.33 11.92
CA PRO A 79 -6.69 -10.97 11.55
C PRO A 79 -7.19 -10.48 10.20
N PHE A 80 -7.34 -11.38 9.21
CA PHE A 80 -7.80 -10.99 7.89
C PHE A 80 -9.30 -10.69 7.92
N ASP A 81 -10.08 -11.55 8.57
CA ASP A 81 -11.54 -11.42 8.60
C ASP A 81 -11.94 -10.16 9.40
N ILE A 82 -11.28 -9.91 10.55
CA ILE A 82 -11.49 -8.68 11.34
C ILE A 82 -11.05 -7.43 10.58
N HIS A 83 -9.90 -7.44 9.89
CA HIS A 83 -9.46 -6.28 9.10
C HIS A 83 -10.43 -5.98 7.95
N TRP A 84 -10.92 -7.02 7.27
CA TRP A 84 -11.93 -6.90 6.22
C TRP A 84 -13.27 -6.38 6.78
N GLU A 85 -13.74 -6.88 7.92
CA GLU A 85 -14.98 -6.40 8.55
C GLU A 85 -14.86 -4.92 9.00
N LYS A 86 -13.80 -4.56 9.74
CA LYS A 86 -13.66 -3.22 10.32
C LYS A 86 -13.26 -2.14 9.30
N ARG A 87 -12.54 -2.51 8.21
CA ARG A 87 -11.99 -1.53 7.23
C ARG A 87 -12.32 -1.81 5.78
N GLY A 88 -12.56 -3.05 5.38
CA GLY A 88 -13.18 -3.39 4.10
C GLY A 88 -12.60 -2.65 2.89
N VAL A 89 -13.46 -1.98 2.13
CA VAL A 89 -13.09 -1.13 0.98
C VAL A 89 -12.48 0.23 1.35
N LYS A 90 -12.40 0.58 2.64
CA LYS A 90 -11.76 1.81 3.17
C LYS A 90 -10.28 1.62 3.50
N CYS A 91 -9.72 0.43 3.27
CA CYS A 91 -8.30 0.13 3.36
C CYS A 91 -7.92 -0.67 2.11
N CYS A 92 -7.02 -0.14 1.29
CA CYS A 92 -6.55 -0.82 0.08
C CYS A 92 -5.97 -2.21 0.37
N TRP A 93 -5.17 -2.37 1.43
CA TRP A 93 -4.62 -3.67 1.84
C TRP A 93 -5.71 -4.65 2.28
N ALA A 94 -6.69 -4.20 3.06
CA ALA A 94 -7.84 -5.03 3.45
C ALA A 94 -8.62 -5.48 2.19
N ALA A 95 -8.83 -4.58 1.23
CA ALA A 95 -9.53 -4.89 0.00
C ALA A 95 -8.80 -5.92 -0.87
N VAL A 96 -7.48 -5.81 -1.07
CA VAL A 96 -6.72 -6.72 -1.96
C VAL A 96 -6.27 -8.02 -1.29
N ARG A 97 -5.91 -8.01 0.01
CA ARG A 97 -5.31 -9.17 0.71
C ARG A 97 -6.24 -9.87 1.69
N CYS A 98 -7.09 -9.12 2.41
CA CYS A 98 -7.94 -9.67 3.47
C CYS A 98 -9.28 -10.18 2.92
N GLY A 99 -10.00 -9.30 2.20
CA GLY A 99 -11.27 -9.66 1.54
C GLY A 99 -11.15 -10.77 0.49
N LEU A 100 -9.93 -11.07 0.02
CA LEU A 100 -9.65 -12.18 -0.90
C LEU A 100 -10.08 -13.55 -0.32
N ARG A 101 -10.15 -13.71 1.01
CA ARG A 101 -10.67 -14.93 1.64
C ARG A 101 -12.14 -15.17 1.33
N GLY A 102 -12.96 -14.12 1.28
CA GLY A 102 -14.36 -14.18 0.85
C GLY A 102 -14.56 -14.35 -0.66
N ASP A 103 -13.51 -14.14 -1.46
CA ASP A 103 -13.53 -14.35 -2.91
C ASP A 103 -13.15 -15.79 -3.32
N MET A 104 -12.79 -16.65 -2.36
CA MET A 104 -12.36 -18.04 -2.59
C MET A 104 -13.36 -19.06 -2.03
N ASP A 105 -13.48 -20.20 -2.69
CA ASP A 105 -14.19 -21.36 -2.14
C ASP A 105 -13.32 -22.17 -1.16
N ARG A 106 -13.92 -23.18 -0.52
CA ARG A 106 -13.25 -24.11 0.41
C ARG A 106 -12.08 -24.91 -0.20
N HIS A 107 -11.91 -24.88 -1.53
CA HIS A 107 -10.84 -25.57 -2.26
C HIS A 107 -9.75 -24.61 -2.77
N GLY A 108 -9.87 -23.31 -2.48
CA GLY A 108 -8.96 -22.27 -2.97
C GLY A 108 -9.16 -21.91 -4.44
N ALA A 109 -10.36 -22.11 -4.99
CA ALA A 109 -10.76 -21.58 -6.29
C ALA A 109 -11.41 -20.21 -6.12
N PHE A 110 -10.96 -19.22 -6.88
CA PHE A 110 -11.59 -17.90 -6.90
C PHE A 110 -12.99 -17.97 -7.53
N ILE A 111 -13.98 -17.46 -6.81
CA ILE A 111 -15.41 -17.44 -7.18
C ILE A 111 -15.99 -16.02 -7.28
N PHE A 112 -15.39 -15.02 -6.62
CA PHE A 112 -15.79 -13.61 -6.63
C PHE A 112 -17.33 -13.39 -6.59
N PRO A 113 -18.00 -13.70 -5.46
CA PRO A 113 -19.47 -13.61 -5.36
C PRO A 113 -19.98 -12.19 -5.60
N ASP A 114 -19.20 -11.19 -5.15
CA ASP A 114 -19.38 -9.79 -5.50
C ASP A 114 -18.58 -9.44 -6.77
N LYS A 115 -19.30 -9.04 -7.82
CA LYS A 115 -18.71 -8.58 -9.09
C LYS A 115 -17.86 -7.32 -8.93
N SER A 116 -18.09 -6.51 -7.89
CA SER A 116 -17.26 -5.33 -7.58
C SER A 116 -15.82 -5.73 -7.21
N ARG A 117 -15.63 -6.94 -6.69
CA ARG A 117 -14.34 -7.50 -6.25
C ARG A 117 -13.58 -8.28 -7.33
N LEU A 118 -14.12 -8.39 -8.55
CA LEU A 118 -13.41 -9.01 -9.66
C LEU A 118 -12.04 -8.33 -9.89
N PRO A 119 -10.96 -9.07 -10.21
CA PRO A 119 -9.62 -8.49 -10.37
C PRO A 119 -9.56 -7.40 -11.46
N SER A 120 -10.41 -7.51 -12.48
CA SER A 120 -10.57 -6.54 -13.57
C SER A 120 -11.47 -5.34 -13.24
N SER A 121 -12.02 -5.24 -12.04
CA SER A 121 -12.85 -4.10 -11.64
C SER A 121 -11.99 -2.87 -11.39
N LYS A 122 -12.52 -1.67 -11.67
CA LYS A 122 -11.83 -0.41 -11.37
C LYS A 122 -11.69 -0.14 -9.86
N ALA A 123 -12.53 -0.72 -9.02
CA ALA A 123 -12.36 -0.66 -7.57
C ALA A 123 -11.10 -1.43 -7.14
N MET A 124 -10.94 -2.67 -7.63
CA MET A 124 -9.77 -3.49 -7.31
C MET A 124 -8.49 -2.98 -7.96
N GLU A 125 -8.54 -2.45 -9.19
CA GLU A 125 -7.40 -1.78 -9.83
C GLU A 125 -6.90 -0.58 -9.02
N ARG A 126 -7.83 0.25 -8.50
CA ARG A 126 -7.48 1.38 -7.62
C ARG A 126 -6.91 0.92 -6.28
N ALA A 127 -7.51 -0.08 -5.64
CA ALA A 127 -7.01 -0.63 -4.40
C ALA A 127 -5.60 -1.22 -4.56
N ARG A 128 -5.31 -1.88 -5.69
CA ARG A 128 -3.95 -2.32 -6.02
C ARG A 128 -3.00 -1.14 -6.19
N LEU A 129 -3.38 -0.12 -6.95
CA LEU A 129 -2.55 1.08 -7.18
C LEU A 129 -2.19 1.78 -5.86
N GLU A 130 -3.14 1.91 -4.95
CA GLU A 130 -2.94 2.55 -3.65
C GLU A 130 -1.92 1.81 -2.76
N THR A 131 -1.73 0.49 -2.95
CA THR A 131 -0.64 -0.22 -2.24
C THR A 131 0.75 0.28 -2.59
N PHE A 132 0.97 0.78 -3.82
CA PHE A 132 2.25 1.37 -4.26
C PHE A 132 2.52 2.75 -3.65
N SER A 133 1.59 3.32 -2.89
CA SER A 133 1.77 4.56 -2.11
C SER A 133 2.19 4.31 -0.66
N ALA A 134 2.53 3.07 -0.29
CA ALA A 134 3.06 2.75 1.03
C ALA A 134 4.46 3.36 1.26
N GLY A 135 4.69 3.97 2.43
CA GLY A 135 5.97 4.60 2.77
C GLY A 135 6.28 5.77 1.84
N ASP A 136 7.50 5.81 1.29
CA ASP A 136 7.94 6.81 0.31
C ASP A 136 7.42 6.55 -1.12
N GLY A 137 6.55 5.54 -1.29
CA GLY A 137 6.04 5.08 -2.57
C GLY A 137 6.97 4.12 -3.31
N TRP A 138 6.53 3.65 -4.47
CA TRP A 138 7.31 2.70 -5.27
C TRP A 138 8.44 3.41 -6.04
N MET A 139 9.68 2.96 -5.86
CA MET A 139 10.88 3.63 -6.36
C MET A 139 10.86 3.95 -7.87
N HIS A 140 10.21 3.10 -8.67
CA HIS A 140 10.14 3.23 -10.13
C HIS A 140 9.19 4.33 -10.63
N ASP A 141 8.31 4.87 -9.77
CA ASP A 141 7.42 5.96 -10.16
C ASP A 141 8.15 7.30 -10.32
N GLN A 142 9.39 7.40 -9.84
CA GLN A 142 10.24 8.60 -9.92
C GLN A 142 10.93 8.76 -11.28
N ASP A 143 11.12 7.67 -12.04
CA ASP A 143 11.72 7.69 -13.38
C ASP A 143 10.65 7.55 -14.47
N ALA A 144 10.33 8.66 -15.13
CA ALA A 144 9.38 8.70 -16.24
C ALA A 144 9.81 7.87 -17.47
N ASN A 145 11.10 7.50 -17.59
CA ASN A 145 11.60 6.63 -18.64
C ASN A 145 11.57 5.15 -18.25
N HIS A 146 11.25 4.80 -17.00
CA HIS A 146 11.14 3.41 -16.59
C HIS A 146 9.93 2.73 -17.25
N GLY A 147 10.15 1.51 -17.74
CA GLY A 147 9.13 0.75 -18.48
C GLY A 147 7.93 0.36 -17.61
N ALA A 148 8.18 0.05 -16.35
CA ALA A 148 7.16 -0.20 -15.32
C ALA A 148 6.83 1.09 -14.54
N ASN A 149 5.61 1.18 -14.02
CA ASN A 149 5.21 2.13 -12.99
C ASN A 149 4.00 1.54 -12.25
N SER A 150 3.71 2.05 -11.06
CA SER A 150 2.64 1.56 -10.17
C SER A 150 1.30 1.39 -10.89
N ARG A 151 0.94 2.35 -11.76
CA ARG A 151 -0.30 2.30 -12.55
C ARG A 151 -0.31 1.13 -13.54
N LYS A 152 0.78 0.89 -14.27
CA LYS A 152 0.91 -0.27 -15.17
C LYS A 152 0.86 -1.58 -14.37
N MET A 153 1.56 -1.67 -13.25
CA MET A 153 1.61 -2.86 -12.40
C MET A 153 0.23 -3.19 -11.79
N ALA A 154 -0.44 -2.19 -11.21
CA ALA A 154 -1.79 -2.34 -10.66
C ALA A 154 -2.83 -2.71 -11.72
N HIS A 155 -2.74 -2.13 -12.92
CA HIS A 155 -3.57 -2.51 -14.06
C HIS A 155 -3.34 -3.98 -14.45
N ALA A 156 -2.09 -4.43 -14.48
CA ALA A 156 -1.69 -5.81 -14.76
C ALA A 156 -1.97 -6.81 -13.61
N GLY A 157 -2.62 -6.39 -12.52
CA GLY A 157 -3.03 -7.27 -11.43
C GLY A 157 -2.04 -7.38 -10.25
N PHE A 158 -0.92 -6.68 -10.30
CA PHE A 158 0.10 -6.71 -9.24
C PHE A 158 -0.26 -5.77 -8.07
N VAL A 159 0.20 -6.16 -6.88
CA VAL A 159 0.11 -5.45 -5.59
C VAL A 159 1.55 -5.17 -5.14
N TYR A 160 1.84 -4.00 -4.56
CA TYR A 160 3.14 -3.77 -3.90
C TYR A 160 3.16 -4.54 -2.58
N THR A 161 4.10 -5.47 -2.44
CA THR A 161 4.18 -6.41 -1.33
C THR A 161 5.62 -6.54 -0.83
N PRO A 162 6.22 -5.45 -0.31
CA PRO A 162 7.63 -5.47 0.07
C PRO A 162 7.88 -6.43 1.22
N GLN A 163 8.95 -7.21 1.11
CA GLN A 163 9.37 -8.18 2.14
C GLN A 163 10.34 -7.52 3.11
N HIS A 164 11.32 -6.80 2.56
CA HIS A 164 12.40 -6.12 3.26
C HIS A 164 12.35 -4.61 2.98
N ALA A 165 13.04 -3.83 3.81
CA ALA A 165 13.14 -2.39 3.60
C ALA A 165 13.89 -2.08 2.30
N GLY A 166 13.28 -1.26 1.43
CA GLY A 166 13.88 -0.82 0.18
C GLY A 166 13.85 -1.83 -0.97
N ASP A 167 13.08 -2.92 -0.88
CA ASP A 167 12.78 -3.75 -2.06
C ASP A 167 11.64 -3.15 -2.92
N ASP A 168 11.53 -3.60 -4.17
CA ASP A 168 10.52 -3.15 -5.13
C ASP A 168 9.42 -4.21 -5.38
N LEU A 169 9.30 -5.21 -4.51
CA LEU A 169 8.58 -6.44 -4.85
C LEU A 169 7.08 -6.20 -5.09
N ALA A 170 6.64 -6.45 -6.32
CA ALA A 170 5.24 -6.48 -6.69
C ALA A 170 4.78 -7.92 -7.01
N THR A 171 3.69 -8.38 -6.39
CA THR A 171 3.16 -9.75 -6.57
C THR A 171 1.71 -9.77 -7.06
N CYS A 172 1.32 -10.82 -7.79
CA CYS A 172 -0.07 -11.04 -8.17
C CYS A 172 -0.72 -12.06 -7.24
N LEU A 173 -1.62 -11.59 -6.37
CA LEU A 173 -2.34 -12.44 -5.41
C LEU A 173 -3.32 -13.45 -6.05
N TYR A 174 -3.60 -13.31 -7.35
CA TYR A 174 -4.49 -14.19 -8.11
C TYR A 174 -3.75 -15.32 -8.87
N SER A 175 -2.41 -15.29 -8.89
CA SER A 175 -1.61 -16.32 -9.54
C SER A 175 -1.53 -17.59 -8.67
N LYS A 176 -2.11 -18.68 -9.13
CA LYS A 176 -2.00 -19.99 -8.45
C LYS A 176 -0.56 -20.51 -8.52
N PRO A 177 -0.01 -21.07 -7.42
CA PRO A 177 1.27 -21.79 -7.48
C PRO A 177 1.16 -22.96 -8.47
N ALA A 178 2.26 -23.22 -9.19
CA ALA A 178 2.27 -24.11 -10.36
C ALA A 178 1.72 -25.53 -10.08
N SER A 179 1.87 -26.02 -8.84
CA SER A 179 1.40 -27.35 -8.39
C SER A 179 -0.12 -27.53 -8.35
N ARG A 180 -0.93 -26.46 -8.47
CA ARG A 180 -2.40 -26.51 -8.37
C ARG A 180 -3.13 -26.13 -9.68
N GLN A 181 -2.46 -26.22 -10.82
CA GLN A 181 -3.06 -25.93 -12.13
C GLN A 181 -3.81 -27.15 -12.68
N SER A 182 -5.13 -27.25 -12.41
CA SER A 182 -6.00 -28.10 -13.23
C SER A 182 -6.24 -27.46 -14.60
N ARG A 183 -6.45 -28.30 -15.63
CA ARG A 183 -6.55 -27.88 -17.04
C ARG A 183 -7.71 -26.91 -17.36
N ALA A 184 -8.64 -26.72 -16.42
CA ALA A 184 -9.82 -25.86 -16.54
C ALA A 184 -9.59 -24.39 -16.12
N ALA A 185 -8.47 -24.05 -15.48
CA ALA A 185 -8.18 -22.69 -15.03
C ALA A 185 -7.57 -21.80 -16.14
N SER A 186 -8.30 -21.59 -17.24
CA SER A 186 -7.86 -20.76 -18.37
C SER A 186 -7.88 -19.25 -18.07
N THR A 187 -8.69 -18.80 -17.13
CA THR A 187 -8.88 -17.38 -16.79
C THR A 187 -7.62 -16.69 -16.25
N SER A 188 -6.85 -17.34 -15.37
CA SER A 188 -5.65 -16.73 -14.77
C SER A 188 -4.51 -16.52 -15.77
N LYS A 189 -4.36 -17.40 -16.78
CA LYS A 189 -3.29 -17.27 -17.79
C LYS A 189 -3.53 -16.12 -18.77
N GLN A 190 -4.78 -15.69 -18.91
CA GLN A 190 -5.17 -14.66 -19.86
C GLN A 190 -4.83 -13.23 -19.36
N GLN A 191 -4.54 -13.06 -18.06
CA GLN A 191 -4.16 -11.79 -17.44
C GLN A 191 -2.63 -11.53 -17.40
N HIS A 192 -1.80 -12.58 -17.55
CA HIS A 192 -0.34 -12.51 -17.41
C HIS A 192 0.44 -12.55 -18.73
N LYS A 193 -0.20 -12.33 -19.88
CA LYS A 193 0.50 -12.29 -21.16
C LYS A 193 1.17 -10.93 -21.33
N GLU A 194 2.51 -10.94 -21.41
CA GLU A 194 3.42 -9.79 -21.64
C GLU A 194 3.53 -8.73 -20.53
N LEU A 195 4.19 -9.08 -19.40
CA LEU A 195 5.07 -8.16 -18.66
C LEU A 195 6.26 -8.92 -18.05
N SER A 196 7.07 -9.58 -18.89
CA SER A 196 8.41 -10.04 -18.49
C SER A 196 9.40 -8.88 -18.58
N VAL A 197 9.62 -8.18 -17.47
CA VAL A 197 10.69 -7.16 -17.39
C VAL A 197 12.04 -7.89 -17.32
N PRO A 198 12.99 -7.60 -18.23
CA PRO A 198 14.34 -8.15 -18.11
C PRO A 198 15.07 -7.45 -16.96
N THR A 199 15.17 -8.13 -15.82
CA THR A 199 16.03 -7.70 -14.70
C THR A 199 17.48 -7.73 -15.17
N LYS A 200 18.09 -6.56 -15.40
CA LYS A 200 19.55 -6.46 -15.50
C LYS A 200 20.14 -6.73 -14.11
N THR A 201 20.52 -7.97 -13.85
CA THR A 201 21.45 -8.29 -12.77
C THR A 201 22.76 -7.57 -13.05
N HIS A 202 23.18 -6.72 -12.12
CA HIS A 202 24.40 -5.94 -12.24
C HIS A 202 25.62 -6.78 -11.85
N ASP A 203 25.90 -7.83 -12.63
CA ASP A 203 27.03 -8.71 -12.38
C ASP A 203 28.30 -8.16 -13.04
N GLY A 204 29.32 -7.94 -12.21
CA GLY A 204 30.53 -7.22 -12.58
C GLY A 204 31.75 -8.13 -12.53
N SER A 205 32.07 -8.75 -13.65
CA SER A 205 33.39 -9.33 -13.93
C SER A 205 33.66 -9.24 -15.43
N GLY A 206 34.52 -8.33 -15.84
CA GLY A 206 34.97 -8.23 -17.23
C GLY A 206 36.36 -8.85 -17.38
N GLU A 207 36.61 -9.49 -18.52
CA GLU A 207 37.92 -9.66 -19.12
C GLU A 207 37.82 -9.41 -20.64
N ASP A 208 38.96 -9.12 -21.26
CA ASP A 208 39.09 -8.47 -22.58
C ASP A 208 38.97 -9.45 -23.77
N GLU A 209 38.64 -8.95 -24.96
CA GLU A 209 39.52 -8.95 -26.15
C GLU A 209 38.76 -8.57 -27.45
N SER A 210 39.47 -7.94 -28.37
CA SER A 210 38.98 -7.20 -29.55
C SER A 210 38.83 -8.03 -30.84
N ASP A 211 37.94 -7.60 -31.75
CA ASP A 211 38.33 -7.43 -33.17
C ASP A 211 37.42 -6.47 -33.97
N ALA A 212 37.83 -6.10 -35.20
CA ALA A 212 37.56 -4.78 -35.79
C ALA A 212 36.64 -4.70 -37.05
N ALA A 213 35.70 -3.73 -36.99
CA ALA A 213 35.40 -2.72 -38.04
C ALA A 213 34.81 -3.18 -39.43
N PRO A 214 34.46 -2.27 -40.39
CA PRO A 214 33.10 -2.29 -40.98
C PRO A 214 33.06 -2.38 -42.53
N PRO A 215 31.86 -2.38 -43.14
CA PRO A 215 31.35 -1.14 -43.75
C PRO A 215 29.82 -0.98 -43.54
N SER A 216 29.10 0.07 -43.96
CA SER A 216 29.39 1.16 -44.93
C SER A 216 28.65 2.48 -44.54
N ARG A 217 28.27 3.32 -45.53
CA ARG A 217 27.31 4.43 -45.43
C ARG A 217 26.47 4.48 -46.71
N ARG A 218 25.23 4.96 -46.63
CA ARG A 218 24.66 5.86 -47.66
C ARG A 218 23.74 6.89 -47.02
N SER A 219 23.68 8.07 -47.62
CA SER A 219 23.23 9.32 -47.01
C SER A 219 22.36 10.13 -47.97
N ARG A 220 21.85 11.28 -47.47
CA ARG A 220 21.07 12.34 -48.14
C ARG A 220 19.55 12.20 -47.99
N ALA A 221 18.79 13.29 -47.78
CA ALA A 221 19.18 14.66 -47.42
C ALA A 221 18.06 15.38 -46.66
N ALA A 222 18.42 16.46 -45.97
CA ALA A 222 17.47 17.34 -45.31
C ALA A 222 16.74 18.27 -46.29
N SER A 223 15.56 18.77 -45.88
CA SER A 223 15.11 20.11 -46.24
C SER A 223 14.74 20.87 -44.96
N SER A 224 15.37 22.02 -44.80
CA SER A 224 15.24 22.90 -43.64
C SER A 224 14.04 23.84 -43.76
N SER A 225 13.50 24.27 -42.61
CA SER A 225 13.26 25.70 -42.39
C SER A 225 13.21 26.03 -40.89
N ALA A 226 13.93 27.09 -40.52
CA ALA A 226 13.97 27.61 -39.16
C ALA A 226 13.77 29.13 -39.18
N LYS A 227 12.91 29.63 -38.27
CA LYS A 227 12.84 31.00 -37.72
C LYS A 227 11.59 31.05 -36.80
N GLY A 228 11.58 31.74 -35.67
CA GLY A 228 12.66 32.53 -35.05
C GLY A 228 12.37 32.84 -33.58
N ARG A 229 13.40 33.32 -32.87
CA ARG A 229 13.36 33.64 -31.43
C ARG A 229 12.59 34.93 -31.14
N LYS A 230 12.08 35.05 -29.90
CA LYS A 230 12.20 36.16 -28.90
C LYS A 230 10.93 36.17 -28.02
N LEU A 231 10.89 36.57 -26.74
CA LEU A 231 11.84 36.81 -25.64
C LEU A 231 10.94 37.17 -24.42
N ALA A 232 11.38 36.80 -23.23
CA ALA A 232 10.96 37.22 -21.87
C ALA A 232 9.94 38.36 -21.64
N ARG A 233 9.11 38.20 -20.60
CA ARG A 233 9.02 39.17 -19.48
C ARG A 233 8.60 38.48 -18.16
N SER A 234 8.85 39.14 -17.04
CA SER A 234 8.88 38.60 -15.67
C SER A 234 8.08 39.45 -14.67
N GLN A 235 8.02 38.97 -13.42
CA GLN A 235 7.58 39.64 -12.17
C GLN A 235 6.05 39.74 -11.98
N SER A 236 5.44 39.76 -10.78
CA SER A 236 5.72 39.41 -9.36
C SER A 236 4.84 40.34 -8.48
N ARG A 237 4.56 39.96 -7.22
CA ARG A 237 3.81 40.74 -6.18
C ARG A 237 2.28 40.89 -6.41
N THR A 238 1.42 41.03 -5.40
CA THR A 238 1.58 41.13 -3.91
C THR A 238 0.35 40.59 -3.17
N GLU A 239 0.48 40.29 -1.87
CA GLU A 239 -0.61 40.04 -0.91
C GLU A 239 -1.21 41.36 -0.33
N LEU A 240 -1.96 41.24 0.78
CA LEU A 240 -2.78 42.23 1.52
C LEU A 240 -4.21 42.36 0.94
N GLY A 241 -5.32 42.11 1.64
CA GLY A 241 -5.58 41.84 3.07
C GLY A 241 -6.07 43.08 3.80
N ASP A 242 -7.30 43.05 4.37
CA ASP A 242 -7.69 43.91 5.50
C ASP A 242 -9.04 43.51 6.17
N VAL A 243 -8.97 43.45 7.52
CA VAL A 243 -9.94 43.73 8.63
C VAL A 243 -11.43 43.36 8.62
N ALA A 244 -11.99 43.40 9.84
CA ALA A 244 -13.35 43.07 10.25
C ALA A 244 -13.96 44.19 11.12
N GLU A 245 -15.30 44.25 11.15
CA GLU A 245 -16.20 44.81 12.19
C GLU A 245 -17.62 44.36 11.76
N GLY A 246 -18.65 44.18 12.60
CA GLY A 246 -18.84 44.49 14.01
C GLY A 246 -20.31 44.93 14.23
N ALA A 247 -20.87 44.75 15.43
CA ALA A 247 -22.21 45.20 15.86
C ALA A 247 -23.45 44.51 15.21
N ASP A 248 -24.63 44.40 15.85
CA ASP A 248 -25.01 44.28 17.28
C ASP A 248 -26.51 43.87 17.36
N GLU A 249 -27.14 43.92 18.56
CA GLU A 249 -28.61 43.87 18.82
C GLU A 249 -29.36 42.53 18.55
N ASP A 250 -30.39 42.12 19.29
CA ASP A 250 -30.74 42.23 20.74
C ASP A 250 -31.97 41.30 21.02
N ASP A 251 -32.57 41.39 22.22
CA ASP A 251 -33.95 40.93 22.58
C ASP A 251 -34.14 39.41 22.92
N ALA A 252 -34.95 39.00 23.91
CA ALA A 252 -35.12 39.32 25.35
C ALA A 252 -36.31 38.47 25.90
N GLY A 253 -36.29 38.09 27.19
CA GLY A 253 -37.45 37.54 27.95
C GLY A 253 -38.00 36.16 27.52
N GLU A 254 -38.77 35.40 28.30
CA GLU A 254 -39.16 35.32 29.73
C GLU A 254 -39.40 33.80 29.98
N ALA A 255 -38.94 33.14 31.06
CA ALA A 255 -39.35 33.16 32.46
C ALA A 255 -40.66 32.37 32.78
N GLU A 256 -40.52 31.39 33.70
CA GLU A 256 -41.56 30.66 34.51
C GLU A 256 -42.50 29.71 33.69
N GLU A 257 -43.15 28.65 34.20
CA GLU A 257 -43.65 28.20 35.52
C GLU A 257 -43.63 26.63 35.53
N GLU A 258 -43.05 25.92 36.51
CA GLU A 258 -43.60 25.37 37.78
C GLU A 258 -44.65 24.22 37.72
N VAL A 259 -44.56 23.32 38.71
CA VAL A 259 -45.50 22.28 39.22
C VAL A 259 -46.11 21.17 38.31
N VAL A 260 -45.67 19.92 38.52
CA VAL A 260 -46.36 18.78 39.21
C VAL A 260 -45.66 17.45 38.85
#